data_AF-A0A2S5B086-F1
#
_entry.id   AF-A0A2S5B086-F1
#
_cell.length_a   1.000
_cell.length_b   1.000
_cell.length_c   1.000
_cell.angle_alpha   90.00
_cell.angle_beta   90.00
_cell.angle_gamma   90.00
#
_symmetry.space_group_name_H-M   'P 1'
#
loop_
_entity.id
_entity.type
_entity.pdbx_description
1 polymer ?
#
loop_
_entity_poly.entity_id
_entity_poly.type
_entity_poly.pdbx_seq_one_letter_code
_entity_poly.pdbx_strand_id
1 'polypeptide(L)'
;MGIIVRRSLLDQMQQRLEECTEKFHGVTGGDGIISNCAALVRKVPLEKVVEEQLAMRQMDIRGDATRYLTDGSAPYLSLHHWTSWLHLIPGVEGTPVINLMTAAANAVGGPTFLRRWVFDNGAVTLSLGYAITVHREALTKDELGRIEWTWEHHEPRKPSRPGLVEGIEKHTYYLSQVEELLPGLHLFRHTSSQPGVVKGIREIDILWDARSELPSSSRPVWPS
;
A
#
# COMPACT_ATOMS: atom_id res chain seq x y z
N MET A 1 1.74 9.31 -5.91
CA MET A 1 2.34 10.47 -6.57
C MET A 1 2.70 11.45 -5.49
N GLY A 2 3.97 11.80 -5.47
CA GLY A 2 4.59 12.69 -4.53
C GLY A 2 6.03 12.86 -4.95
N ILE A 3 6.62 14.01 -4.64
CA ILE A 3 8.02 14.31 -4.92
C ILE A 3 8.65 14.72 -3.60
N ILE A 4 9.79 14.12 -3.28
CA ILE A 4 10.59 14.51 -2.12
C ILE A 4 11.79 15.29 -2.63
N VAL A 5 11.86 16.56 -2.25
CA VAL A 5 12.95 17.45 -2.66
C VAL A 5 13.66 17.96 -1.42
N ARG A 6 15.00 17.97 -1.46
CA ARG A 6 15.81 18.56 -0.39
C ARG A 6 15.64 20.08 -0.38
N ARG A 7 15.51 20.66 0.81
CA ARG A 7 15.33 22.12 0.99
C ARG A 7 16.38 22.95 0.24
N SER A 8 17.66 22.58 0.36
CA SER A 8 18.75 23.33 -0.29
C SER A 8 18.70 23.33 -1.81
N LEU A 9 18.13 22.28 -2.42
CA LEU A 9 17.88 22.24 -3.86
C LEU A 9 16.71 23.14 -4.24
N LEU A 10 15.66 23.10 -3.43
CA LEU A 10 14.46 23.93 -3.59
C LEU A 10 14.80 25.42 -3.51
N ASP A 11 15.67 25.81 -2.58
CA ASP A 11 16.15 27.19 -2.44
C ASP A 11 16.89 27.68 -3.71
N GLN A 12 17.70 26.80 -4.33
CA GLN A 12 18.39 27.13 -5.59
C GLN A 12 17.44 27.19 -6.79
N MET A 13 16.42 26.32 -6.82
CA MET A 13 15.36 26.35 -7.85
C MET A 13 14.52 27.62 -7.73
N GLN A 14 14.19 28.05 -6.51
CA GLN A 14 13.41 29.27 -6.26
C GLN A 14 14.09 30.52 -6.83
N GLN A 15 15.42 30.59 -6.76
CA GLN A 15 16.21 31.70 -7.33
C GLN A 15 16.14 31.77 -8.86
N ARG A 16 15.71 30.69 -9.53
CA ARG A 16 15.61 30.57 -10.98
C ARG A 16 14.21 30.21 -11.44
N LEU A 17 13.20 30.53 -10.62
CA LEU A 17 11.83 30.12 -10.87
C LEU A 17 11.33 30.58 -12.24
N GLU A 18 11.53 31.86 -12.57
CA GLU A 18 11.10 32.44 -13.86
C GLU A 18 11.71 31.68 -15.04
N GLU A 19 13.03 31.52 -15.05
CA GLU A 19 13.73 30.77 -16.10
C GLU A 19 13.25 29.32 -16.19
N CYS A 20 13.08 28.65 -15.04
CA CYS A 20 12.57 27.28 -15.02
C CYS A 20 11.16 27.20 -15.62
N THR A 21 10.27 28.13 -15.26
CA THR A 21 8.89 28.15 -15.79
C THR A 21 8.85 28.48 -17.28
N GLU A 22 9.64 29.45 -17.74
CA GLU A 22 9.69 29.84 -19.15
C GLU A 22 10.30 28.74 -20.01
N LYS A 23 11.41 28.13 -19.55
CA LYS A 23 12.11 27.10 -20.32
C LYS A 23 11.32 25.79 -20.39
N PHE A 24 10.58 25.44 -19.35
CA PHE A 24 9.92 24.14 -19.22
C PHE A 24 8.39 24.22 -19.27
N HIS A 25 7.79 25.35 -19.67
CA HIS A 25 6.33 25.50 -19.79
C HIS A 25 5.66 24.44 -20.67
N GLY A 26 6.37 23.93 -21.68
CA GLY A 26 5.88 22.89 -22.60
C GLY A 26 6.08 21.46 -22.10
N VAL A 27 6.68 21.26 -20.92
CA VAL A 27 6.87 19.93 -20.33
C VAL A 27 5.57 19.46 -19.69
N THR A 28 5.14 18.25 -20.03
CA THR A 28 3.95 17.62 -19.45
C THR A 28 4.13 17.38 -17.95
N GLY A 29 3.15 17.83 -17.15
CA GLY A 29 3.08 17.57 -15.72
C GLY A 29 3.97 18.48 -14.87
N GLY A 30 3.47 18.82 -13.67
CA GLY A 30 4.23 19.64 -12.72
C GLY A 30 5.50 18.95 -12.20
N ASP A 31 5.46 17.62 -12.10
CA ASP A 31 6.61 16.77 -11.79
C ASP A 31 7.71 16.85 -12.87
N GLY A 32 7.31 16.90 -14.14
CA GLY A 32 8.21 17.14 -15.26
C GLY A 32 8.91 18.49 -15.17
N ILE A 33 8.17 19.57 -14.90
CA ILE A 33 8.72 20.93 -14.74
C ILE A 33 9.70 20.99 -13.56
N ILE A 34 9.30 20.46 -12.39
CA ILE A 34 10.11 20.43 -11.17
C ILE A 34 11.41 19.66 -11.40
N SER A 35 11.34 18.48 -12.02
CA SER A 35 12.50 17.61 -12.23
C SER A 35 13.49 18.22 -13.24
N ASN A 36 12.99 18.86 -14.30
CA ASN A 36 13.83 19.57 -15.27
C ASN A 36 14.49 20.81 -14.66
N CYS A 37 13.79 21.56 -13.81
CA CYS A 37 14.37 22.68 -13.07
C CYS A 37 15.48 22.21 -12.11
N ALA A 38 15.26 21.10 -11.40
CA ALA A 38 16.29 20.49 -10.56
C ALA A 38 17.55 20.07 -11.35
N ALA A 39 17.37 19.47 -12.53
CA ALA A 39 18.46 19.11 -13.44
C ALA A 39 19.25 20.35 -13.90
N LEU A 40 18.51 21.41 -14.29
CA LEU A 40 19.08 22.68 -14.75
C LEU A 40 19.95 23.34 -13.67
N VAL A 41 19.44 23.43 -12.44
CA VAL A 41 20.13 24.05 -11.30
C VAL A 41 21.36 23.24 -10.90
N ARG A 42 21.24 21.91 -10.85
CA ARG A 42 22.34 21.02 -10.49
C ARG A 42 23.38 20.83 -11.61
N LYS A 43 23.07 21.27 -12.83
CA LYS A 43 23.90 21.09 -14.03
C LYS A 43 24.23 19.61 -14.29
N VAL A 44 23.25 18.74 -14.12
CA VAL A 44 23.37 17.30 -14.39
C VAL A 44 22.20 16.82 -15.25
N PRO A 45 22.32 15.68 -15.96
CA PRO A 45 21.21 15.08 -16.68
C PRO A 45 20.01 14.74 -15.77
N LEU A 46 18.81 14.72 -16.34
CA LEU A 46 17.55 14.48 -15.62
C LEU A 46 17.56 13.13 -14.88
N GLU A 47 18.14 12.11 -15.50
CA GLU A 47 18.25 10.75 -14.97
C GLU A 47 19.13 10.68 -13.72
N LYS A 48 19.93 11.72 -13.44
CA LYS A 48 20.78 11.83 -12.24
C LYS A 48 20.16 12.69 -11.13
N VAL A 49 19.02 13.34 -11.37
CA VAL A 49 18.28 14.08 -10.33
C VAL A 49 17.03 13.37 -9.85
N VAL A 50 16.47 12.48 -10.67
CA VAL A 50 15.28 11.71 -10.33
C VAL A 50 15.68 10.30 -9.91
N GLU A 51 15.20 9.89 -8.74
CA GLU A 51 15.28 8.51 -8.26
C GLU A 51 13.85 8.05 -7.92
N GLU A 52 13.49 6.85 -8.38
CA GLU A 52 12.20 6.25 -8.03
C GLU A 52 12.23 5.74 -6.58
N GLN A 53 11.35 6.28 -5.75
CA GLN A 53 11.12 5.73 -4.41
C GLN A 53 9.96 4.73 -4.48
N LEU A 54 10.26 3.44 -4.40
CA LEU A 54 9.27 2.36 -4.49
C LEU A 54 8.13 2.49 -3.46
N ALA A 55 8.39 3.10 -2.31
CA ALA A 55 7.36 3.34 -1.30
C ALA A 55 6.37 4.47 -1.68
N MET A 56 6.68 5.30 -2.68
CA MET A 56 5.77 6.33 -3.21
C MET A 56 4.94 5.75 -4.37
N ARG A 57 3.74 5.27 -4.07
CA ARG A 57 2.91 4.57 -5.04
C ARG A 57 2.00 5.54 -5.78
N GLN A 58 2.20 5.64 -7.09
CA GLN A 58 1.25 6.23 -8.00
C GLN A 58 0.34 5.11 -8.51
N MET A 59 -0.95 5.16 -8.13
CA MET A 59 -1.92 4.13 -8.44
C MET A 59 -2.75 4.57 -9.64
N ASP A 60 -2.13 4.56 -10.83
CA ASP A 60 -2.80 4.88 -12.09
C ASP A 60 -3.38 3.61 -12.75
N ILE A 61 -3.87 2.69 -11.92
CA ILE A 61 -4.62 1.51 -12.37
C ILE A 61 -6.12 1.84 -12.36
N ARG A 62 -6.88 1.13 -13.20
CA ARG A 62 -8.36 1.22 -13.25
C ARG A 62 -8.99 -0.08 -12.80
N GLY A 63 -10.22 -0.04 -12.33
CA GLY A 63 -10.93 -1.24 -11.87
C GLY A 63 -10.41 -1.73 -10.53
N ASP A 64 -10.26 -3.05 -10.35
CA ASP A 64 -9.98 -3.66 -9.06
C ASP A 64 -8.51 -3.49 -8.59
N ALA A 65 -8.33 -2.68 -7.55
CA ALA A 65 -7.03 -2.36 -6.96
C ALA A 65 -6.56 -3.40 -5.92
N THR A 66 -7.32 -4.46 -5.67
CA THR A 66 -7.07 -5.42 -4.58
C THR A 66 -5.65 -5.93 -4.57
N ARG A 67 -5.15 -6.40 -5.72
CA ARG A 67 -3.84 -7.05 -5.73
C ARG A 67 -2.68 -6.08 -5.70
N TYR A 68 -2.90 -4.84 -6.12
CA TYR A 68 -1.94 -3.75 -5.90
C TYR A 68 -1.80 -3.43 -4.40
N LEU A 69 -2.91 -3.40 -3.66
CA LEU A 69 -2.95 -3.14 -2.22
C LEU A 69 -2.54 -4.35 -1.35
N THR A 70 -2.51 -5.56 -1.91
CA THR A 70 -2.01 -6.77 -1.24
C THR A 70 -0.63 -7.23 -1.72
N ASP A 71 0.07 -6.43 -2.52
CA ASP A 71 1.34 -6.86 -3.11
C ASP A 71 2.49 -6.99 -2.10
N GLY A 72 2.28 -6.49 -0.88
CA GLY A 72 3.17 -6.60 0.27
C GLY A 72 4.41 -5.70 0.22
N SER A 73 4.47 -4.75 -0.71
CA SER A 73 5.63 -3.88 -0.93
C SER A 73 5.71 -2.71 0.06
N ALA A 74 5.48 -2.99 1.35
CA ALA A 74 5.58 -2.01 2.44
C ALA A 74 7.05 -1.68 2.80
N PRO A 75 7.33 -0.48 3.34
CA PRO A 75 6.37 0.56 3.74
C PRO A 75 5.79 1.33 2.56
N TYR A 76 4.56 1.81 2.71
CA TYR A 76 3.96 2.79 1.80
C TYR A 76 4.20 4.19 2.40
N LEU A 77 4.83 5.08 1.63
CA LEU A 77 5.03 6.49 1.99
C LEU A 77 3.92 7.39 1.42
N SER A 78 3.39 7.04 0.24
CA SER A 78 2.21 7.71 -0.32
C SER A 78 1.41 6.77 -1.22
N LEU A 79 0.10 6.99 -1.27
CA LEU A 79 -0.84 6.37 -2.20
C LEU A 79 -1.56 7.49 -2.94
N HIS A 80 -1.60 7.43 -4.27
CA HIS A 80 -2.24 8.44 -5.11
C HIS A 80 -3.27 7.81 -6.03
N HIS A 81 -4.47 8.40 -5.96
CA HIS A 81 -5.79 7.85 -6.25
C HIS A 81 -6.35 6.98 -5.12
N TRP A 82 -7.45 7.45 -4.53
CA TRP A 82 -8.21 6.79 -3.45
C TRP A 82 -9.70 6.70 -3.79
N THR A 83 -10.25 7.69 -4.53
CA THR A 83 -11.56 7.61 -5.18
C THR A 83 -11.44 8.06 -6.62
N SER A 84 -11.93 7.27 -7.58
CA SER A 84 -12.27 7.72 -8.95
C SER A 84 -12.58 6.50 -9.82
N TRP A 85 -11.62 6.08 -10.64
CA TRP A 85 -11.67 5.03 -11.65
C TRP A 85 -11.16 3.68 -11.15
N LEU A 86 -10.91 3.58 -9.84
CA LEU A 86 -10.46 2.37 -9.17
C LEU A 86 -11.45 1.99 -8.07
N HIS A 87 -11.55 0.68 -7.83
CA HIS A 87 -12.28 0.08 -6.73
C HIS A 87 -11.26 -0.38 -5.68
N LEU A 88 -11.28 0.29 -4.52
CA LEU A 88 -10.47 -0.13 -3.37
C LEU A 88 -10.97 -1.46 -2.82
N ILE A 89 -12.29 -1.69 -2.79
CA ILE A 89 -12.91 -2.99 -2.58
C ILE A 89 -13.96 -3.16 -3.67
N PRO A 90 -13.93 -4.24 -4.47
CA PRO A 90 -14.92 -4.46 -5.53
C PRO A 90 -16.36 -4.44 -4.99
N GLY A 91 -17.22 -3.64 -5.62
CA GLY A 91 -18.63 -3.52 -5.25
C GLY A 91 -18.92 -2.68 -3.99
N VAL A 92 -17.93 -1.97 -3.45
CA VAL A 92 -18.10 -1.06 -2.31
C VAL A 92 -17.72 0.36 -2.73
N GLU A 93 -18.52 1.34 -2.32
CA GLU A 93 -18.26 2.76 -2.55
C GLU A 93 -16.92 3.19 -1.94
N GLY A 94 -16.17 4.03 -2.65
CA GLY A 94 -14.80 4.38 -2.27
C GLY A 94 -14.68 5.10 -0.93
N THR A 95 -15.55 6.08 -0.65
CA THR A 95 -15.45 6.91 0.56
C THR A 95 -15.54 6.11 1.87
N PRO A 96 -16.50 5.19 2.06
CA PRO A 96 -16.50 4.30 3.23
C PRO A 96 -15.20 3.49 3.38
N VAL A 97 -14.66 2.97 2.27
CA VAL A 97 -13.43 2.17 2.29
C VAL A 97 -12.22 3.01 2.70
N ILE A 98 -12.15 4.27 2.25
CA ILE A 98 -11.10 5.20 2.67
C ILE A 98 -11.13 5.42 4.18
N ASN A 99 -12.31 5.60 4.77
CA ASN A 99 -12.44 5.80 6.21
C ASN A 99 -11.96 4.56 6.99
N LEU A 100 -12.34 3.36 6.53
CA LEU A 100 -11.88 2.09 7.12
C LEU A 100 -10.36 1.94 7.02
N MET A 101 -9.78 2.15 5.84
CA MET A 101 -8.34 2.07 5.62
C MET A 101 -7.57 3.15 6.39
N THR A 102 -8.13 4.34 6.55
CA THR A 102 -7.55 5.42 7.36
C THR A 102 -7.53 5.04 8.84
N ALA A 103 -8.64 4.53 9.37
CA ALA A 103 -8.70 4.02 10.74
C ALA A 103 -7.68 2.90 10.95
N ALA A 104 -7.57 1.99 9.98
CA ALA A 104 -6.59 0.92 10.03
C ALA A 104 -5.14 1.43 10.03
N ALA A 105 -4.81 2.37 9.15
CA ALA A 105 -3.47 2.97 9.06
C ALA A 105 -3.09 3.68 10.37
N ASN A 106 -4.04 4.36 11.02
CA ASN A 106 -3.83 5.00 12.32
C ASN A 106 -3.57 3.98 13.43
N ALA A 107 -4.29 2.85 13.42
CA ALA A 107 -4.16 1.81 14.43
C ALA A 107 -2.83 1.02 14.34
N VAL A 108 -2.36 0.72 13.12
CA VAL A 108 -1.16 -0.13 12.93
C VAL A 108 0.12 0.66 12.64
N GLY A 109 -0.01 1.93 12.26
CA GLY A 109 1.08 2.81 11.86
C GLY A 109 1.59 2.56 10.43
N GLY A 110 2.15 3.62 9.83
CA GLY A 110 2.63 3.61 8.44
C GLY A 110 3.61 2.49 8.05
N PRO A 111 4.59 2.10 8.88
CA PRO A 111 5.52 1.01 8.55
C PRO A 111 4.87 -0.38 8.42
N THR A 112 3.67 -0.54 8.99
CA THR A 112 2.95 -1.80 9.17
C THR A 112 1.73 -1.88 8.26
N PHE A 113 1.09 -0.75 7.97
CA PHE A 113 -0.06 -0.67 7.08
C PHE A 113 0.26 -1.23 5.68
N LEU A 114 -0.62 -2.11 5.18
CA LEU A 114 -0.47 -2.86 3.92
C LEU A 114 0.79 -3.73 3.79
N ARG A 115 1.53 -3.93 4.89
CA ARG A 115 2.58 -4.96 4.90
C ARG A 115 1.91 -6.32 4.72
N ARG A 116 2.57 -7.21 3.98
CA ARG A 116 2.07 -8.56 3.78
C ARG A 116 2.72 -9.54 4.73
N TRP A 117 1.89 -10.29 5.44
CA TRP A 117 2.27 -11.51 6.13
C TRP A 117 1.80 -12.72 5.31
N VAL A 118 2.59 -13.78 5.38
CA VAL A 118 2.35 -15.02 4.65
C VAL A 118 2.34 -16.15 5.67
N PHE A 119 1.27 -16.94 5.67
CA PHE A 119 1.08 -18.08 6.55
C PHE A 119 0.87 -19.34 5.71
N ASP A 120 0.99 -20.50 6.36
CA ASP A 120 0.73 -21.82 5.75
C ASP A 120 1.43 -22.02 4.40
N ASN A 121 2.72 -21.67 4.37
CA ASN A 121 3.59 -21.78 3.20
C ASN A 121 3.09 -21.05 1.93
N GLY A 122 2.24 -20.01 2.08
CA GLY A 122 1.68 -19.26 0.95
C GLY A 122 0.19 -19.51 0.72
N ALA A 123 -0.45 -20.40 1.48
CA ALA A 123 -1.88 -20.65 1.39
C ALA A 123 -2.72 -19.49 1.97
N VAL A 124 -2.17 -18.71 2.92
CA VAL A 124 -2.86 -17.54 3.47
C VAL A 124 -1.97 -16.31 3.40
N THR A 125 -2.50 -15.22 2.86
CA THR A 125 -1.82 -13.92 2.84
C THR A 125 -2.68 -12.86 3.54
N LEU A 126 -2.04 -12.04 4.38
CA LEU A 126 -2.67 -10.92 5.08
C LEU A 126 -1.96 -9.64 4.65
N SER A 127 -2.70 -8.69 4.06
CA SER A 127 -2.27 -7.30 3.96
C SER A 127 -2.91 -6.53 5.11
N LEU A 128 -2.12 -6.20 6.15
CA LEU A 128 -2.69 -5.67 7.40
C LEU A 128 -3.36 -4.32 7.19
N GLY A 129 -4.57 -4.21 7.73
CA GLY A 129 -5.42 -3.03 7.56
C GLY A 129 -6.16 -3.01 6.23
N TYR A 130 -6.22 -4.14 5.49
CA TYR A 130 -6.92 -4.21 4.22
C TYR A 130 -7.60 -5.54 3.92
N ALA A 131 -6.87 -6.64 3.72
CA ALA A 131 -7.48 -7.88 3.25
C ALA A 131 -6.70 -9.14 3.66
N ILE A 132 -7.45 -10.23 3.83
CA ILE A 132 -6.93 -11.59 4.00
C ILE A 132 -7.33 -12.40 2.76
N THR A 133 -6.39 -13.09 2.14
CA THR A 133 -6.68 -14.02 1.04
C THR A 133 -6.27 -15.42 1.43
N VAL A 134 -7.21 -16.35 1.30
CA VAL A 134 -7.00 -17.80 1.42
C VAL A 134 -6.94 -18.37 0.00
N HIS A 135 -5.83 -18.98 -0.36
CA HIS A 135 -5.59 -19.59 -1.66
C HIS A 135 -5.87 -21.09 -1.59
N ARG A 136 -6.52 -21.63 -2.63
CA ARG A 136 -6.74 -23.06 -2.78
C ARG A 136 -5.41 -23.82 -2.92
N GLU A 137 -4.48 -23.24 -3.68
CA GLU A 137 -3.11 -23.71 -3.83
C GLU A 137 -2.17 -22.67 -3.25
N ALA A 138 -1.20 -23.11 -2.44
CA ALA A 138 -0.27 -22.20 -1.79
C ALA A 138 0.61 -21.50 -2.83
N LEU A 139 0.72 -20.17 -2.70
CA LEU A 139 1.56 -19.38 -3.59
C LEU A 139 3.04 -19.72 -3.39
N THR A 140 3.76 -19.94 -4.49
CA THR A 140 5.21 -20.08 -4.47
C THR A 140 5.90 -18.76 -4.14
N LYS A 141 7.20 -18.83 -3.79
CA LYS A 141 8.02 -17.62 -3.53
C LYS A 141 8.09 -16.69 -4.74
N ASP A 142 8.17 -17.24 -5.95
CA ASP A 142 8.19 -16.46 -7.18
C ASP A 142 6.85 -15.75 -7.39
N GLU A 143 5.73 -16.46 -7.21
CA GLU A 143 4.40 -15.87 -7.31
C GLU A 143 4.17 -14.79 -6.26
N LEU A 144 4.66 -14.97 -5.02
CA LEU A 144 4.63 -13.92 -4.00
C LEU A 144 5.46 -12.68 -4.41
N GLY A 145 6.49 -12.85 -5.23
CA GLY A 145 7.28 -11.75 -5.77
C GLY A 145 6.55 -10.88 -6.80
N ARG A 146 5.41 -11.35 -7.33
CA ARG A 146 4.67 -10.70 -8.43
C ARG A 146 3.34 -10.11 -7.95
N ILE A 147 2.81 -9.16 -8.71
CA ILE A 147 1.48 -8.62 -8.47
C ILE A 147 0.47 -9.43 -9.28
N GLU A 148 -0.53 -9.99 -8.62
CA GLU A 148 -1.62 -10.66 -9.32
C GLU A 148 -2.47 -9.67 -10.11
N TRP A 149 -2.79 -9.97 -11.36
CA TRP A 149 -3.54 -9.07 -12.22
C TRP A 149 -5.02 -9.00 -11.83
N THR A 150 -5.48 -7.85 -11.33
CA THR A 150 -6.92 -7.59 -11.06
C THR A 150 -7.47 -6.32 -11.71
N TRP A 151 -6.61 -5.40 -12.16
CA TRP A 151 -6.99 -4.12 -12.72
C TRP A 151 -7.22 -4.19 -14.24
N GLU A 152 -7.64 -3.07 -14.81
CA GLU A 152 -7.86 -2.88 -16.24
C GLU A 152 -6.70 -2.09 -16.89
N HIS A 153 -6.44 -2.39 -18.17
CA HIS A 153 -5.58 -1.68 -19.12
C HIS A 153 -4.06 -1.63 -18.86
N HIS A 154 -3.59 -1.18 -17.69
CA HIS A 154 -2.19 -0.77 -17.49
C HIS A 154 -1.42 -1.67 -16.53
N GLU A 155 -0.34 -2.30 -16.99
CA GLU A 155 0.53 -3.09 -16.12
C GLU A 155 1.30 -2.18 -15.11
N PRO A 156 1.29 -2.50 -13.80
CA PRO A 156 2.14 -1.86 -12.81
C PRO A 156 3.61 -2.06 -13.16
N ARG A 157 4.49 -1.17 -12.68
CA ARG A 157 5.94 -1.31 -12.90
C ARG A 157 6.54 -2.59 -12.32
N LYS A 158 5.87 -3.22 -11.35
CA LYS A 158 6.28 -4.50 -10.76
C LYS A 158 5.72 -5.64 -11.61
N PRO A 159 6.52 -6.69 -11.92
CA PRO A 159 6.06 -7.81 -12.74
C PRO A 159 4.74 -8.39 -12.24
N SER A 160 3.84 -8.64 -13.18
CA SER A 160 2.54 -9.22 -12.88
C SER A 160 2.53 -10.75 -13.02
N ARG A 161 1.51 -11.38 -12.45
CA ARG A 161 1.12 -12.78 -12.69
C ARG A 161 -0.36 -12.84 -13.07
N PRO A 162 -0.82 -13.90 -13.75
CA PRO A 162 -2.23 -14.08 -14.05
C PRO A 162 -3.13 -13.97 -12.81
N GLY A 163 -4.31 -13.41 -12.99
CA GLY A 163 -5.33 -13.33 -11.95
C GLY A 163 -5.85 -14.71 -11.56
N LEU A 164 -6.10 -14.93 -10.27
CA LEU A 164 -6.79 -16.11 -9.78
C LEU A 164 -8.31 -15.86 -9.76
N VAL A 165 -9.10 -16.89 -10.00
CA VAL A 165 -10.56 -16.85 -9.98
C VAL A 165 -11.07 -16.86 -8.54
N GLU A 166 -11.61 -15.71 -8.13
CA GLU A 166 -12.27 -15.54 -6.84
C GLU A 166 -13.45 -16.51 -6.68
N GLY A 167 -13.54 -17.19 -5.54
CA GLY A 167 -14.56 -18.21 -5.29
C GLY A 167 -14.17 -19.63 -5.69
N ILE A 168 -13.12 -19.82 -6.50
CA ILE A 168 -12.68 -21.13 -7.01
C ILE A 168 -11.22 -21.43 -6.63
N GLU A 169 -10.32 -20.50 -6.94
CA GLU A 169 -8.87 -20.62 -6.73
C GLU A 169 -8.42 -19.88 -5.48
N LYS A 170 -9.22 -18.93 -5.02
CA LYS A 170 -8.97 -18.15 -3.80
C LYS A 170 -10.26 -17.58 -3.22
N HIS A 171 -10.19 -17.17 -1.96
CA HIS A 171 -11.20 -16.40 -1.26
C HIS A 171 -10.56 -15.22 -0.55
N THR A 172 -11.10 -14.03 -0.79
CA THR A 172 -10.65 -12.76 -0.26
C THR A 172 -11.68 -12.25 0.74
N TYR A 173 -11.20 -11.91 1.93
CA TYR A 173 -11.94 -11.30 3.03
C TYR A 173 -11.42 -9.87 3.17
N TYR A 174 -12.29 -8.91 2.89
CA TYR A 174 -11.94 -7.49 2.94
C TYR A 174 -12.27 -6.91 4.30
N LEU A 175 -11.46 -5.93 4.72
CA LEU A 175 -11.70 -5.15 5.92
C LEU A 175 -13.10 -4.52 5.86
N SER A 176 -13.88 -4.77 6.90
CA SER A 176 -15.26 -4.33 7.05
C SER A 176 -15.46 -3.47 8.31
N GLN A 177 -14.59 -3.63 9.31
CA GLN A 177 -14.64 -2.86 10.54
C GLN A 177 -13.24 -2.75 11.15
N VAL A 178 -12.96 -1.58 11.74
CA VAL A 178 -11.84 -1.33 12.65
C VAL A 178 -12.45 -0.83 13.96
N GLU A 179 -12.13 -1.49 15.06
CA GLU A 179 -12.66 -1.13 16.39
C GLU A 179 -11.51 -1.08 17.40
N GLU A 180 -11.37 0.03 18.11
CA GLU A 180 -10.48 0.11 19.26
C GLU A 180 -11.20 -0.47 20.48
N LEU A 181 -10.75 -1.63 20.95
CA LEU A 181 -11.34 -2.31 22.10
C LEU A 181 -10.84 -1.71 23.42
N LEU A 182 -9.54 -1.38 23.45
CA LEU A 182 -8.84 -0.68 24.52
C LEU A 182 -7.78 0.22 23.90
N PRO A 183 -7.26 1.24 24.60
CA PRO A 183 -6.13 2.03 24.13
C PRO A 183 -4.98 1.14 23.65
N GLY A 184 -4.68 1.19 22.35
CA GLY A 184 -3.62 0.40 21.71
C GLY A 184 -3.98 -1.06 21.39
N LEU A 185 -5.22 -1.51 21.63
CA LEU A 185 -5.73 -2.84 21.26
C LEU A 185 -6.88 -2.69 20.25
N HIS A 186 -6.67 -3.16 19.03
CA HIS A 186 -7.60 -2.97 17.93
C HIS A 186 -8.08 -4.30 17.34
N LEU A 187 -9.37 -4.37 17.01
CA LEU A 187 -9.99 -5.45 16.24
C LEU A 187 -10.12 -5.02 14.78
N PHE A 188 -9.69 -5.87 13.86
CA PHE A 188 -9.89 -5.74 12.42
C PHE A 188 -10.74 -6.89 11.92
N ARG A 189 -12.00 -6.59 11.56
CA ARG A 189 -12.94 -7.58 11.04
C ARG A 189 -12.87 -7.65 9.53
N HIS A 190 -12.66 -8.85 9.00
CA HIS A 190 -12.64 -9.09 7.56
C HIS A 190 -13.79 -10.00 7.17
N THR A 191 -14.56 -9.61 6.16
CA THR A 191 -15.70 -10.39 5.66
C THR A 191 -15.59 -10.66 4.17
N SER A 192 -16.22 -11.73 3.71
CA SER A 192 -16.34 -12.02 2.28
C SER A 192 -17.81 -12.05 1.87
N SER A 193 -18.13 -11.38 0.77
CA SER A 193 -19.45 -11.42 0.13
C SER A 193 -19.59 -12.57 -0.88
N GLN A 194 -18.54 -13.37 -1.07
CA GLN A 194 -18.52 -14.44 -2.07
C GLN A 194 -19.51 -15.56 -1.72
N PRO A 195 -20.50 -15.87 -2.60
CA PRO A 195 -21.55 -16.85 -2.30
C PRO A 195 -21.03 -18.23 -1.90
N GLY A 196 -19.89 -18.66 -2.48
CA GLY A 196 -19.24 -19.94 -2.16
C GLY A 196 -18.65 -20.00 -0.74
N VAL A 197 -18.37 -18.86 -0.13
CA VAL A 197 -17.82 -18.72 1.23
C VAL A 197 -18.92 -18.62 2.28
N VAL A 198 -20.14 -18.22 1.89
CA VAL A 198 -21.29 -18.00 2.80
C VAL A 198 -21.70 -19.28 3.56
N LYS A 199 -21.35 -20.47 3.06
CA LYS A 199 -21.58 -21.76 3.75
C LYS A 199 -20.43 -22.21 4.67
N GLY A 200 -19.32 -21.46 4.70
CA GLY A 200 -18.12 -21.75 5.48
C GLY A 200 -17.76 -20.62 6.47
N ILE A 201 -16.48 -20.29 6.56
CA ILE A 201 -15.99 -19.17 7.39
C ILE A 201 -16.38 -17.86 6.70
N ARG A 202 -17.24 -17.06 7.32
CA ARG A 202 -17.72 -15.79 6.73
C ARG A 202 -16.90 -14.57 7.16
N GLU A 203 -16.16 -14.74 8.25
CA GLU A 203 -15.52 -13.67 8.97
C GLU A 203 -14.18 -14.14 9.52
N ILE A 204 -13.18 -13.26 9.43
CA ILE A 204 -11.87 -13.46 10.02
C ILE A 204 -11.48 -12.17 10.76
N ASP A 205 -11.31 -12.31 12.07
CA ASP A 205 -10.94 -11.23 12.96
C ASP A 205 -9.43 -11.27 13.26
N ILE A 206 -8.78 -10.10 13.15
CA ILE A 206 -7.40 -9.91 13.59
C ILE A 206 -7.41 -9.00 14.80
N LEU A 207 -6.84 -9.48 15.90
CA LEU A 207 -6.57 -8.68 17.09
C LEU A 207 -5.15 -8.14 17.01
N TRP A 208 -5.01 -6.81 16.99
CA TRP A 208 -3.74 -6.11 16.95
C TRP A 208 -3.47 -5.46 18.31
N ASP A 209 -2.47 -5.98 19.01
CA ASP A 209 -2.03 -5.44 20.30
C ASP A 209 -0.75 -4.63 20.12
N ALA A 210 -0.89 -3.31 20.10
CA ALA A 210 0.22 -2.36 20.05
C ALA A 210 0.62 -1.85 21.43
N ARG A 211 0.02 -2.36 22.51
CA ARG A 211 0.39 -1.98 23.87
C ARG A 211 1.79 -2.50 24.11
N SER A 212 2.71 -1.62 24.47
CA SER A 212 4.01 -2.07 24.97
C SER A 212 3.77 -2.80 26.28
N GLU A 213 4.24 -4.05 26.39
CA GLU A 213 4.65 -4.50 27.71
C GLU A 213 5.77 -3.54 28.13
N LEU A 214 5.54 -2.73 29.15
CA LEU A 214 6.67 -2.21 29.91
C LEU A 214 7.47 -3.45 30.28
N PRO A 215 8.75 -3.60 29.86
CA PRO A 215 9.54 -4.71 30.33
C PRO A 215 9.46 -4.64 31.85
N SER A 216 8.90 -5.68 32.47
CA SER A 216 8.83 -5.74 33.93
C SER A 216 10.23 -5.45 34.43
N SER A 217 10.39 -4.47 35.30
CA SER A 217 11.70 -3.99 35.75
C SER A 217 12.42 -5.00 36.66
N SER A 218 12.20 -6.30 36.48
CA SER A 218 13.06 -7.35 37.04
C SER A 218 14.36 -7.36 36.25
N ARG A 219 15.35 -6.60 36.74
CA ARG A 219 16.75 -6.79 36.35
C ARG A 219 17.08 -8.29 36.44
N PRO A 220 17.71 -8.90 35.43
CA PRO A 220 18.26 -10.25 35.59
C PRO A 220 19.25 -10.23 36.75
N VAL A 221 18.96 -11.00 37.80
CA VAL A 221 19.94 -11.30 38.86
C VAL A 221 20.86 -12.35 38.28
N TRP A 222 22.05 -11.94 37.86
CA TRP A 222 23.10 -12.87 37.49
C TRP A 222 23.68 -13.49 38.76
N PRO A 223 23.78 -14.83 38.87
CA PRO A 223 24.44 -15.47 40.00
C PRO A 223 25.93 -15.10 39.97
N SER A 224 26.42 -14.63 41.12
CA SER A 224 27.83 -14.34 41.43
C SER A 224 28.68 -15.60 41.42
#